data_AF-A0A317JE58-F1
#
_entry.id   AF-A0A317JE58-F1
#
_cell.length_a   1.000
_cell.length_b   1.000
_cell.length_c   1.000
_cell.angle_alpha   90.00
_cell.angle_beta   90.00
_cell.angle_gamma   90.00
#
_symmetry.space_group_name_H-M   'P 1'
#
loop_
_entity.id
_entity.type
_entity.pdbx_description
1 polymer ?
#
loop_
_entity_poly.entity_id
_entity_poly.type
_entity_poly.pdbx_seq_one_letter_code
_entity_poly.pdbx_strand_id
1 'polypeptide(L)'
;MFQEKKIVKEMTIEEILSSFPHKSQKLAQEMTNIGLHCVGCGAATWETLEGGMLGHGFVEEQIEQLVERLNSVLAEKLDPTTITLTKRAAEKFFQILKEEGKDNWGLRFADRAAGCNGFEYVLDYSQTAEEDDQIFTSHGVQIHVKKTIVDRLIGSEIDYTEGLNGAGFKISNPNAKTSCGCGKSQSY
;
A
#
# COMPACT_ATOMS: atom_id res chain seq x y z
N MET A 1 19.06 3.97 -21.06
CA MET A 1 18.33 5.15 -20.56
C MET A 1 16.96 4.68 -20.11
N PHE A 2 16.78 4.42 -18.82
CA PHE A 2 15.43 4.31 -18.26
C PHE A 2 14.95 5.75 -18.09
N GLN A 3 14.06 6.23 -18.95
CA GLN A 3 13.33 7.44 -18.62
C GLN A 3 12.47 7.09 -17.39
N GLU A 4 12.67 7.82 -16.30
CA GLU A 4 11.78 7.76 -15.15
C GLU A 4 10.39 8.15 -15.64
N LYS A 5 9.51 7.16 -15.82
CA LYS A 5 8.12 7.41 -16.22
C LYS A 5 7.49 8.28 -15.15
N LYS A 6 7.12 9.50 -15.52
CA LYS A 6 6.36 10.45 -14.68
C LYS A 6 4.88 10.35 -15.01
N ILE A 7 4.04 10.65 -14.03
CA ILE A 7 2.61 10.85 -14.24
C ILE A 7 2.41 12.25 -14.82
N VAL A 8 1.60 12.36 -15.88
CA VAL A 8 1.20 13.64 -16.48
C VAL A 8 -0.33 13.72 -16.52
N LYS A 9 -0.87 14.93 -16.59
CA LYS A 9 -2.32 15.20 -16.49
C LYS A 9 -3.14 14.64 -17.66
N GLU A 10 -2.48 14.38 -18.78
CA GLU A 10 -3.02 13.79 -19.99
C GLU A 10 -3.17 12.26 -19.90
N MET A 11 -2.58 11.62 -18.88
CA MET A 11 -2.78 10.19 -18.66
C MET A 11 -4.17 9.92 -18.11
N THR A 12 -4.76 8.80 -18.51
CA THR A 12 -5.96 8.26 -17.86
C THR A 12 -5.61 7.62 -16.50
N ILE A 13 -6.60 7.51 -15.62
CA ILE A 13 -6.44 6.83 -14.32
C ILE A 13 -6.01 5.37 -14.52
N GLU A 14 -6.55 4.69 -15.53
CA GLU A 14 -6.19 3.31 -15.89
C GLU A 14 -4.72 3.19 -16.30
N GLU A 15 -4.24 4.10 -17.15
CA GLU A 15 -2.83 4.14 -17.56
C GLU A 15 -1.89 4.38 -16.39
N ILE A 16 -2.26 5.27 -15.46
CA ILE A 16 -1.47 5.54 -14.26
C ILE A 16 -1.38 4.28 -13.39
N LEU A 17 -2.51 3.67 -13.04
CA LEU A 17 -2.53 2.51 -12.14
C LEU A 17 -1.85 1.29 -12.76
N SER A 18 -2.02 1.09 -14.08
CA SER A 18 -1.40 -0.02 -14.81
C SER A 18 0.10 0.18 -15.04
N SER A 19 0.56 1.43 -15.19
CA SER A 19 1.98 1.74 -15.36
C SER A 19 2.78 1.59 -14.06
N PHE A 20 2.12 1.72 -12.91
CA PHE A 20 2.75 1.67 -11.60
C PHE A 20 2.05 0.68 -10.66
N PRO A 21 2.02 -0.64 -10.99
CA PRO A 21 1.22 -1.63 -10.25
C PRO A 21 1.63 -1.74 -8.78
N HIS A 22 2.93 -1.59 -8.47
CA HIS A 22 3.46 -1.63 -7.11
C HIS A 22 3.10 -0.41 -6.25
N LYS A 23 2.69 0.70 -6.87
CA LYS A 23 2.25 1.93 -6.18
C LYS A 23 0.79 2.25 -6.45
N SER A 24 0.08 1.39 -7.18
CA SER A 24 -1.30 1.60 -7.64
C SER A 24 -2.26 1.90 -6.50
N GLN A 25 -2.14 1.20 -5.36
CA GLN A 25 -2.96 1.44 -4.18
C GLN A 25 -2.74 2.85 -3.60
N LYS A 26 -1.48 3.27 -3.45
CA LYS A 26 -1.12 4.59 -2.91
C LYS A 26 -1.51 5.71 -3.88
N LEU A 27 -1.33 5.49 -5.19
CA LEU A 27 -1.76 6.42 -6.23
C LEU A 27 -3.30 6.58 -6.25
N ALA A 28 -4.05 5.49 -6.15
CA ALA A 28 -5.51 5.52 -6.06
C ALA A 28 -6.00 6.25 -4.80
N GLN A 29 -5.31 6.06 -3.67
CA GLN A 29 -5.62 6.76 -2.42
C GLN A 29 -5.40 8.28 -2.56
N GLU A 30 -4.30 8.72 -3.17
CA GLU A 30 -4.03 10.14 -3.40
C GLU A 30 -5.07 10.80 -4.32
N MET A 31 -5.53 10.08 -5.35
CA MET A 31 -6.65 10.53 -6.19
C MET A 31 -7.95 10.63 -5.39
N THR A 32 -8.23 9.65 -4.51
CA THR A 32 -9.44 9.64 -3.69
C THR A 32 -9.45 10.75 -2.64
N ASN A 33 -8.29 11.05 -2.02
CA ASN A 33 -8.13 12.08 -0.99
C ASN A 33 -8.53 13.47 -1.45
N ILE A 34 -8.49 13.73 -2.75
CA ILE A 34 -8.81 15.03 -3.34
C ILE A 34 -10.25 15.09 -3.90
N GLY A 35 -11.04 14.04 -3.67
CA GLY A 35 -12.44 13.97 -4.09
C GLY A 35 -12.69 13.19 -5.38
N LEU A 36 -11.70 12.57 -6.03
CA LEU A 36 -11.97 11.62 -7.11
C LEU A 36 -12.43 10.27 -6.54
N HIS A 37 -13.69 10.20 -6.11
CA HIS A 37 -14.31 8.97 -5.64
C HIS A 37 -14.66 7.99 -6.78
N CYS A 38 -14.49 8.38 -8.04
CA CYS A 38 -14.74 7.53 -9.22
C CYS A 38 -13.62 6.52 -9.50
N VAL A 39 -12.50 6.57 -8.76
CA VAL A 39 -11.37 5.63 -8.87
C VAL A 39 -11.85 4.23 -8.45
N GLY A 40 -12.20 3.40 -9.44
CA GLY A 40 -12.66 2.02 -9.24
C GLY A 40 -14.13 1.73 -9.60
N CYS A 41 -14.92 2.72 -10.02
CA CYS A 41 -16.31 2.48 -10.47
C CYS A 41 -16.43 2.04 -11.95
N GLY A 42 -15.33 2.01 -12.71
CA GLY A 42 -15.34 1.66 -14.14
C GLY A 42 -16.03 2.68 -15.06
N ALA A 43 -16.56 3.77 -14.51
CA ALA A 43 -17.36 4.78 -15.22
C ALA A 43 -16.53 5.95 -15.81
N ALA A 44 -15.24 6.02 -15.52
CA ALA A 44 -14.36 7.14 -15.91
C ALA A 44 -12.95 6.66 -16.29
N THR A 45 -12.81 5.46 -16.84
CA THR A 45 -11.49 4.91 -17.21
C THR A 45 -10.97 5.42 -18.55
N TRP A 46 -11.84 6.02 -19.37
CA TRP A 46 -11.55 6.51 -20.72
C TRP A 46 -11.26 8.01 -20.80
N GLU A 47 -11.33 8.74 -19.68
CA GLU A 47 -11.07 10.18 -19.61
C GLU A 47 -9.67 10.44 -19.01
N THR A 48 -9.00 11.49 -19.51
CA THR A 48 -7.73 11.94 -18.93
C THR A 48 -7.96 12.47 -17.52
N LEU A 49 -6.94 12.41 -16.67
CA LEU A 49 -7.00 12.96 -15.31
C LEU A 49 -7.43 14.44 -15.36
N GLU A 50 -6.86 15.21 -16.29
CA GLU A 50 -7.24 16.60 -16.53
C GLU A 50 -8.70 16.74 -16.99
N GLY A 51 -9.11 15.98 -18.02
CA GLY A 51 -10.43 16.09 -18.62
C GLY A 51 -11.55 15.76 -17.61
N GLY A 52 -11.36 14.69 -16.83
CA GLY A 52 -12.28 14.32 -15.77
C GLY A 52 -12.35 15.38 -14.66
N MET A 53 -11.20 15.89 -14.20
CA MET A 53 -11.18 16.90 -13.14
C MET A 53 -11.80 18.25 -13.58
N LEU A 54 -11.48 18.73 -14.78
CA LEU A 54 -12.11 19.95 -15.33
C LEU A 54 -13.63 19.79 -15.48
N GLY A 55 -14.09 18.61 -15.94
CA GLY A 55 -15.51 18.29 -16.04
C GLY A 55 -16.27 18.31 -14.71
N HIS A 56 -15.56 18.18 -13.60
CA HIS A 56 -16.09 18.21 -12.23
C HIS A 56 -15.81 19.53 -11.48
N GLY A 57 -15.36 20.57 -12.18
CA GLY A 57 -15.21 21.92 -11.63
C GLY A 57 -13.90 22.16 -10.87
N PHE A 58 -12.91 21.27 -11.00
CA PHE A 58 -11.55 21.55 -10.54
C PHE A 58 -10.87 22.54 -11.48
N VAL A 59 -9.96 23.35 -10.94
CA VAL A 59 -9.14 24.28 -11.74
C VAL A 59 -7.77 23.69 -12.07
N GLU A 60 -7.11 24.22 -13.09
CA GLU A 60 -5.80 23.75 -13.57
C GLU A 60 -4.76 23.64 -12.44
N GLU A 61 -4.69 24.63 -11.56
CA GLU A 61 -3.79 24.62 -10.39
C GLU A 61 -4.01 23.39 -9.48
N GLN A 62 -5.26 22.96 -9.27
CA GLN A 62 -5.55 21.79 -8.45
C GLN A 62 -5.13 20.48 -9.13
N ILE A 63 -5.20 20.45 -10.46
CA ILE A 63 -4.79 19.31 -11.30
C ILE A 63 -3.26 19.19 -11.25
N GLU A 64 -2.55 20.31 -11.39
CA GLU A 64 -1.08 20.36 -11.29
C GLU A 64 -0.62 19.88 -9.90
N GLN A 65 -1.23 20.40 -8.82
CA GLN A 65 -0.91 19.96 -7.46
C GLN A 65 -1.14 18.46 -7.24
N LEU A 66 -2.18 17.88 -7.86
CA LEU A 66 -2.40 16.43 -7.79
C LEU A 66 -1.30 15.68 -8.53
N VAL A 67 -0.97 16.09 -9.76
CA VAL A 67 0.09 15.45 -10.54
C VAL A 67 1.42 15.50 -9.80
N GLU A 68 1.73 16.61 -9.14
CA GLU A 68 2.90 16.72 -8.26
C GLU A 68 2.87 15.72 -7.10
N ARG A 69 1.74 15.61 -6.38
CA ARG A 69 1.57 14.61 -5.31
C ARG A 69 1.75 13.18 -5.82
N LEU A 70 1.13 12.83 -6.95
CA LEU A 70 1.24 11.51 -7.57
C LEU A 70 2.69 11.20 -7.97
N ASN A 71 3.41 12.17 -8.54
CA ASN A 71 4.83 12.00 -8.86
C ASN A 71 5.70 11.95 -7.61
N SER A 72 5.34 12.63 -6.52
CA SER A 72 6.02 12.50 -5.23
C SER A 72 5.88 11.08 -4.68
N VAL A 73 4.70 10.46 -4.83
CA VAL A 73 4.52 9.03 -4.50
C VAL A 73 5.44 8.15 -5.34
N LEU A 74 5.64 8.45 -6.63
CA LEU A 74 6.59 7.71 -7.47
C LEU A 74 8.05 7.92 -7.05
N ALA A 75 8.42 9.15 -6.68
CA ALA A 75 9.76 9.52 -6.24
C ALA A 75 10.08 9.02 -4.83
N GLU A 76 9.07 8.67 -4.03
CA GLU A 76 9.26 8.08 -2.71
C GLU A 76 10.02 6.76 -2.86
N LYS A 77 11.30 6.78 -2.46
CA LYS A 77 12.14 5.59 -2.46
C LYS A 77 11.69 4.72 -1.29
N LEU A 78 11.11 3.56 -1.61
CA LEU A 78 11.08 2.46 -0.66
C LEU A 78 12.53 2.05 -0.47
N ASP A 79 13.07 2.26 0.73
CA ASP A 79 14.41 1.77 1.04
C ASP A 79 14.40 0.25 0.88
N PRO A 80 15.14 -0.31 -0.10
CA PRO A 80 15.12 -1.75 -0.37
C PRO A 80 15.82 -2.57 0.74
N THR A 81 16.16 -1.91 1.84
CA THR A 81 16.82 -2.44 3.04
C THR A 81 15.96 -2.31 4.30
N THR A 82 14.69 -1.87 4.19
CA THR A 82 13.79 -1.73 5.34
C THR A 82 12.40 -2.27 5.05
N ILE A 83 11.58 -2.42 6.10
CA ILE A 83 10.15 -2.71 6.01
C ILE A 83 9.42 -1.54 6.65
N THR A 84 8.46 -0.96 5.93
CA THR A 84 7.78 0.28 6.33
C THR A 84 6.29 0.04 6.59
N LEU A 85 5.69 1.00 7.30
CA LEU A 85 4.23 1.14 7.39
C LEU A 85 3.83 2.45 6.71
N THR A 86 2.63 2.51 6.15
CA THR A 86 2.00 3.80 5.87
C THR A 86 1.64 4.50 7.18
N LYS A 87 1.51 5.82 7.13
CA LYS A 87 1.06 6.61 8.28
C LYS A 87 -0.28 6.12 8.82
N ARG A 88 -1.25 5.83 7.94
CA ARG A 88 -2.58 5.31 8.33
C ARG A 88 -2.47 3.97 9.06
N ALA A 89 -1.62 3.06 8.57
CA ALA A 89 -1.40 1.78 9.24
C ALA A 89 -0.80 1.95 10.63
N ALA A 90 0.17 2.85 10.80
CA ALA A 90 0.75 3.14 12.10
C ALA A 90 -0.27 3.77 13.07
N GLU A 91 -1.05 4.75 12.61
CA GLU A 91 -2.11 5.37 13.42
C GLU A 91 -3.15 4.34 13.87
N LYS A 92 -3.61 3.49 12.95
CA LYS A 92 -4.56 2.42 13.28
C LYS A 92 -3.95 1.38 14.22
N PHE A 93 -2.69 1.01 14.01
CA PHE A 93 -1.99 0.08 14.89
C PHE A 93 -1.98 0.56 16.34
N PHE A 94 -1.58 1.81 16.58
CA PHE A 94 -1.60 2.37 17.94
C PHE A 94 -3.02 2.48 18.52
N GLN A 95 -4.02 2.77 17.68
CA GLN A 95 -5.41 2.76 18.11
C GLN A 95 -5.83 1.36 18.60
N ILE A 96 -5.57 0.31 17.81
CA ILE A 96 -5.92 -1.08 18.16
C ILE A 96 -5.20 -1.52 19.44
N LEU A 97 -3.90 -1.23 19.57
CA LEU A 97 -3.15 -1.60 20.79
C LEU A 97 -3.73 -0.95 22.05
N LYS A 98 -4.15 0.31 21.95
CA LYS A 98 -4.77 1.03 23.06
C LYS A 98 -6.13 0.41 23.43
N GLU A 99 -6.92 0.01 22.44
CA GLU A 99 -8.21 -0.65 22.65
C GLU A 99 -8.05 -2.05 23.27
N GLU A 100 -7.00 -2.79 22.90
CA GLU A 100 -6.70 -4.12 23.43
C GLU A 100 -5.88 -4.12 24.74
N GLY A 101 -5.44 -2.95 25.23
CA GLY A 101 -4.57 -2.85 26.41
C GLY A 101 -3.17 -3.46 26.21
N LYS A 102 -2.67 -3.46 24.97
CA LYS A 102 -1.39 -4.04 24.56
C LYS A 102 -0.32 -2.94 24.38
N ASP A 103 -0.07 -2.17 25.42
CA ASP A 103 0.96 -1.13 25.39
C ASP A 103 2.35 -1.70 25.09
N ASN A 104 3.09 -1.04 24.19
CA ASN A 104 4.44 -1.38 23.74
C ASN A 104 4.58 -2.68 22.91
N TRP A 105 3.49 -3.21 22.36
CA TRP A 105 3.60 -4.31 21.40
C TRP A 105 4.06 -3.80 20.03
N GLY A 106 4.73 -4.67 19.27
CA GLY A 106 5.11 -4.47 17.87
C GLY A 106 4.27 -5.34 16.92
N LEU A 107 4.39 -5.07 15.63
CA LEU A 107 3.91 -5.97 14.57
C LEU A 107 4.89 -7.12 14.36
N ARG A 108 4.37 -8.27 14.00
CA ARG A 108 5.15 -9.46 13.66
C ARG A 108 4.67 -10.05 12.34
N PHE A 109 5.62 -10.44 11.48
CA PHE A 109 5.29 -11.30 10.35
C PHE A 109 5.24 -12.75 10.80
N ALA A 110 4.11 -13.41 10.56
CA ALA A 110 3.94 -14.84 10.78
C ALA A 110 3.66 -15.55 9.44
N ASP A 111 4.19 -16.76 9.31
CA ASP A 111 3.89 -17.64 8.19
C ASP A 111 2.54 -18.30 8.39
N ARG A 112 1.65 -18.18 7.40
CA ARG A 112 0.40 -18.93 7.34
C ARG A 112 0.40 -19.85 6.12
N ALA A 113 0.07 -21.12 6.33
CA ALA A 113 -0.13 -22.06 5.24
C ALA A 113 -1.34 -21.62 4.40
N ALA A 114 -1.12 -21.33 3.12
CA ALA A 114 -2.14 -20.89 2.18
C ALA A 114 -2.36 -21.95 1.10
N GLY A 115 -3.38 -22.80 1.29
CA GLY A 115 -3.88 -23.73 0.27
C GLY A 115 -2.82 -24.64 -0.38
N CYS A 116 -3.18 -25.26 -1.51
CA CYS A 116 -2.52 -26.48 -2.01
C CYS A 116 -0.98 -26.42 -2.18
N ASN A 117 -0.32 -25.28 -2.38
CA ASN A 117 1.15 -25.20 -2.47
C ASN A 117 1.70 -23.78 -2.14
N GLY A 118 1.06 -23.02 -1.24
CA GLY A 118 1.40 -21.62 -0.98
C GLY A 118 1.68 -21.28 0.49
N PHE A 119 2.52 -20.27 0.70
CA PHE A 119 2.67 -19.58 1.99
C PHE A 119 2.16 -18.15 1.83
N GLU A 120 1.36 -17.69 2.79
CA GLU A 120 0.93 -16.30 2.90
C GLU A 120 1.55 -15.70 4.16
N TYR A 121 2.01 -14.45 4.06
CA TYR A 121 2.47 -13.71 5.23
C TYR A 121 1.27 -13.04 5.88
N VAL A 122 1.09 -13.29 7.17
CA VAL A 122 0.10 -12.60 7.99
C VAL A 122 0.79 -11.73 9.03
N LEU A 123 0.09 -10.68 9.46
CA LEU A 123 0.55 -9.79 10.52
C LEU A 123 -0.09 -10.19 11.84
N ASP A 124 0.74 -10.31 12.87
CA ASP A 124 0.34 -10.58 14.24
C ASP A 124 0.94 -9.53 15.19
N TYR A 125 0.57 -9.56 16.46
CA TYR A 125 1.06 -8.64 17.47
C TYR A 125 2.05 -9.38 18.38
N SER A 126 3.17 -8.74 18.71
CA SER A 126 4.16 -9.35 19.61
C SER A 126 4.66 -8.36 20.65
N GLN A 127 4.72 -8.81 21.90
CA GLN A 127 5.19 -7.99 23.02
C GLN A 127 6.70 -7.76 23.00
N THR A 128 7.47 -8.77 22.59
CA THR A 128 8.93 -8.74 22.57
C THR A 128 9.45 -9.38 21.29
N ALA A 129 10.54 -8.82 20.76
CA ALA A 129 11.30 -9.47 19.70
C ALA A 129 11.97 -10.75 20.23
N GLU A 130 12.01 -11.78 19.39
CA GLU A 130 12.74 -13.02 19.65
C GLU A 130 14.18 -12.92 19.12
N GLU A 131 15.07 -13.81 19.57
CA GLU A 131 16.50 -13.80 19.20
C GLU A 131 16.76 -13.97 17.69
N ASP A 132 15.86 -14.69 17.01
CA ASP A 132 15.92 -14.91 15.57
C ASP A 132 15.18 -13.83 14.75
N ASP A 133 14.72 -12.77 15.40
CA ASP A 133 14.08 -11.66 14.70
C ASP A 133 15.08 -10.59 14.29
N GLN A 134 14.80 -10.00 13.13
CA GLN A 134 15.28 -8.70 12.75
C GLN A 134 14.20 -7.67 13.05
N ILE A 135 14.59 -6.58 13.69
CA ILE A 135 13.69 -5.50 14.11
C ILE A 135 13.82 -4.35 13.12
N PHE A 136 12.69 -3.92 12.57
CA PHE A 136 12.56 -2.67 11.82
C PHE A 136 11.73 -1.68 12.63
N THR A 137 11.93 -0.40 12.39
CA THR A 137 11.14 0.66 13.05
C THR A 137 10.61 1.61 12.00
N SER A 138 9.30 1.81 12.00
CA SER A 138 8.63 2.71 11.07
C SER A 138 7.48 3.41 11.79
N HIS A 139 7.45 4.75 11.72
CA HIS A 139 6.46 5.59 12.43
C HIS A 139 6.31 5.27 13.92
N GLY A 140 7.39 4.87 14.60
CA GLY A 140 7.38 4.49 16.01
C GLY A 140 6.86 3.06 16.30
N VAL A 141 6.45 2.31 15.28
CA VAL A 141 6.04 0.91 15.38
C VAL A 141 7.26 0.02 15.21
N GLN A 142 7.45 -0.93 16.13
CA GLN A 142 8.44 -2.00 15.98
C GLN A 142 7.86 -3.13 15.11
N ILE A 143 8.64 -3.60 14.15
CA ILE A 143 8.26 -4.68 13.23
C ILE A 143 9.27 -5.82 13.42
N HIS A 144 8.78 -6.97 13.84
CA HIS A 144 9.57 -8.16 14.10
C HIS A 144 9.42 -9.13 12.93
N VAL A 145 10.55 -9.49 12.33
CA VAL A 145 10.58 -10.38 11.15
C VAL A 145 11.63 -11.45 11.37
N LYS A 146 11.27 -12.72 11.19
CA LYS A 146 12.25 -13.82 11.27
C LYS A 146 13.36 -13.62 10.26
N LYS A 147 14.62 -13.70 10.69
CA LYS A 147 15.82 -13.53 9.85
C LYS A 147 15.79 -14.42 8.59
N THR A 148 15.16 -15.58 8.68
CA THR A 148 15.00 -16.55 7.58
C THR A 148 14.14 -16.05 6.40
N ILE A 149 13.28 -15.05 6.61
CA ILE A 149 12.37 -14.50 5.60
C ILE A 149 12.58 -13.00 5.33
N VAL A 150 13.47 -12.32 6.06
CA VAL A 150 13.73 -10.88 5.92
C VAL A 150 14.04 -10.50 4.47
N ASP A 151 14.96 -11.21 3.81
CA ASP A 151 15.35 -10.90 2.43
C ASP A 151 14.18 -10.99 1.42
N ARG A 152 13.13 -11.76 1.76
CA ARG A 152 11.92 -11.88 0.93
C ARG A 152 10.93 -10.75 1.19
N LEU A 153 11.02 -10.09 2.35
CA LEU A 153 10.10 -9.06 2.81
C LEU A 153 10.71 -7.66 2.73
N ILE A 154 12.01 -7.53 2.52
CA ILE A 154 12.68 -6.24 2.47
C ILE A 154 12.13 -5.35 1.35
N GLY A 155 11.90 -4.06 1.64
CA GLY A 155 11.20 -3.14 0.75
C GLY A 155 9.67 -3.28 0.77
N SER A 156 9.10 -4.16 1.59
CA SER A 156 7.64 -4.24 1.75
C SER A 156 7.09 -3.03 2.51
N GLU A 157 5.93 -2.57 2.08
CA GLU A 157 5.13 -1.55 2.77
C GLU A 157 3.87 -2.20 3.36
N ILE A 158 3.54 -1.87 4.60
CA ILE A 158 2.32 -2.31 5.29
C ILE A 158 1.33 -1.14 5.31
N ASP A 159 0.17 -1.33 4.70
CA ASP A 159 -0.95 -0.39 4.77
C ASP A 159 -2.11 -0.97 5.60
N TYR A 160 -3.08 -0.16 5.99
CA TYR A 160 -4.31 -0.61 6.64
C TYR A 160 -5.50 -0.15 5.83
N THR A 161 -6.28 -1.05 5.23
CA THR A 161 -7.42 -0.66 4.38
C THR A 161 -8.74 -0.86 5.10
N GLU A 162 -9.66 0.08 4.95
CA GLU A 162 -11.05 0.00 5.44
C GLU A 162 -11.98 0.08 4.22
N GLY A 163 -12.71 -1.00 3.91
CA GLY A 163 -13.59 -1.03 2.75
C GLY A 163 -14.66 -2.12 2.82
N LEU A 164 -15.47 -2.22 1.76
CA LEU A 164 -16.59 -3.19 1.65
C LEU A 164 -16.13 -4.66 1.79
N ASN A 165 -14.87 -4.95 1.47
CA ASN A 165 -14.27 -6.29 1.59
C ASN A 165 -13.64 -6.55 2.98
N GLY A 166 -13.88 -5.66 3.96
CA GLY A 166 -13.36 -5.77 5.32
C GLY A 166 -12.27 -4.75 5.63
N ALA A 167 -12.04 -4.56 6.93
CA ALA A 167 -10.95 -3.76 7.46
C ALA A 167 -9.76 -4.66 7.83
N GLY A 168 -8.54 -4.26 7.48
CA GLY A 168 -7.37 -5.05 7.84
C GLY A 168 -6.05 -4.51 7.27
N PHE A 169 -4.95 -5.01 7.83
CA PHE A 169 -3.62 -4.72 7.32
C PHE A 169 -3.37 -5.43 5.99
N LYS A 170 -2.72 -4.73 5.07
CA LYS A 170 -2.34 -5.19 3.73
C LYS A 170 -0.84 -5.04 3.55
N ILE A 171 -0.20 -6.05 2.99
CA ILE A 171 1.24 -6.08 2.77
C ILE A 171 1.49 -5.95 1.27
N SER A 172 2.22 -4.92 0.86
CA SER A 172 2.68 -4.72 -0.50
C SER A 172 4.16 -5.10 -0.58
N ASN A 173 4.45 -6.32 -1.04
CA ASN A 173 5.82 -6.83 -1.13
C ASN A 173 6.34 -6.72 -2.59
N PRO A 174 7.36 -5.89 -2.87
CA PRO A 174 7.93 -5.78 -4.22
C PRO A 174 8.65 -7.04 -4.69
N ASN A 175 9.10 -7.91 -3.77
CA ASN A 175 9.78 -9.17 -4.08
C ASN A 175 8.80 -10.34 -4.28
N ALA A 176 7.52 -10.16 -3.96
CA ALA A 176 6.53 -11.20 -4.17
C ALA A 176 6.34 -11.42 -5.67
N LYS A 177 6.84 -12.55 -6.18
CA LYS A 177 6.47 -13.00 -7.51
C LYS A 177 4.99 -13.35 -7.47
N THR A 178 4.19 -12.62 -8.24
CA THR A 178 2.76 -12.85 -8.43
C THR A 178 2.52 -14.28 -8.91
N SER A 179 2.30 -15.20 -7.97
CA SER A 179 1.76 -16.53 -8.27
C SER A 179 0.28 -16.49 -7.94
N CYS A 180 -0.48 -15.72 -8.73
CA CYS A 180 -1.88 -16.01 -9.05
C CYS A 180 -2.39 -14.93 -10.01
N GLY A 181 -2.17 -15.16 -11.30
CA GLY A 181 -3.17 -14.77 -12.28
C GLY A 181 -4.42 -15.61 -12.01
N CYS A 182 -5.44 -14.98 -11.45
CA CYS A 182 -6.87 -15.27 -11.63
C CYS A 182 -7.64 -14.42 -10.62
N GLY A 183 -8.19 -13.30 -11.10
CA GLY A 183 -9.23 -12.60 -10.37
C GLY A 183 -10.39 -13.56 -10.12
N LYS A 184 -10.65 -13.86 -8.85
CA LYS A 184 -11.96 -14.27 -8.37
C LYS A 184 -12.04 -14.04 -6.87
N SER A 185 -12.73 -12.95 -6.56
CA SER A 185 -13.49 -12.72 -5.35
C SER A 185 -14.20 -14.00 -4.90
N GLN A 186 -14.14 -14.35 -3.62
CA GLN A 186 -15.25 -15.03 -2.97
C GLN A 186 -15.17 -14.85 -1.44
N SER A 187 -16.23 -14.24 -0.92
CA SER A 187 -16.58 -14.05 0.49
C SER A 187 -16.69 -15.39 1.24
N TYR A 188 -16.40 -15.36 2.54
CA TYR A 188 -17.28 -15.82 3.63
C TYR A 188 -16.90 -15.11 4.93
#